data_AF-A0A0K3CQC5-F1
#
_entry.id   AF-A0A0K3CQC5-F1
#
_cell.length_a   1.000
_cell.length_b   1.000
_cell.length_c   1.000
_cell.angle_alpha   90.00
_cell.angle_beta   90.00
_cell.angle_gamma   90.00
#
_symmetry.space_group_name_H-M   'P 1'
#
loop_
_entity.id
_entity.type
_entity.pdbx_description
1 polymer ?
#
loop_
_entity_poly.entity_id
_entity_poly.type
_entity_poly.pdbx_seq_one_letter_code
_entity_poly.pdbx_strand_id
1 'polypeptide(L)'
;MASTHPAQAQQARQQTDFRRRTLLPSTLNNLRNASSSGLDLTSDEYLDKQEEELNRVVDQNVEQLVEGMKDLVALARIDPAHPPHPSASAHRALTSSLKTQQMLRSAHALLGLANTLKLLHLFGDQEAGDEVRERRERELRDEIARLKRRASELAGEGADGLGAAAPL
;
A
#
# COMPACT_ATOMS: atom_id res chain seq x y z
N MET A 1 -10.43 -67.19 -32.85
CA MET A 1 -11.62 -66.75 -32.09
C MET A 1 -11.39 -67.06 -30.62
N ALA A 2 -11.80 -66.12 -29.76
CA ALA A 2 -11.84 -66.16 -28.29
C ALA A 2 -10.48 -66.17 -27.56
N SER A 3 -10.05 -64.95 -27.23
CA SER A 3 -8.92 -64.55 -26.42
C SER A 3 -9.04 -64.94 -24.95
N THR A 4 -7.92 -65.43 -24.43
CA THR A 4 -7.55 -65.69 -23.05
C THR A 4 -7.56 -64.40 -22.20
N HIS A 5 -8.10 -64.51 -20.98
CA HIS A 5 -7.89 -63.53 -19.91
C HIS A 5 -6.41 -63.53 -19.49
N PRO A 6 -5.84 -62.34 -19.27
CA PRO A 6 -5.18 -62.15 -17.98
C PRO A 6 -5.76 -60.94 -17.23
N ALA A 7 -5.99 -61.19 -15.94
CA ALA A 7 -6.34 -60.21 -14.93
C ALA A 7 -5.39 -59.00 -14.99
N GLN A 8 -5.91 -57.87 -15.46
CA GLN A 8 -5.26 -56.59 -15.25
C GLN A 8 -5.45 -56.24 -13.78
N ALA A 9 -4.40 -56.46 -13.00
CA ALA A 9 -4.19 -55.81 -11.73
C ALA A 9 -4.32 -54.30 -11.96
N GLN A 10 -5.50 -53.75 -11.67
CA GLN A 10 -5.67 -52.33 -11.43
C GLN A 10 -4.80 -52.00 -10.23
N GLN A 11 -3.59 -51.52 -10.52
CA GLN A 11 -2.78 -50.78 -9.58
C GLN A 11 -3.64 -49.61 -9.12
N ALA A 12 -4.31 -49.80 -7.99
CA ALA A 12 -4.85 -48.73 -7.18
C ALA A 12 -3.65 -47.87 -6.80
N ARG A 13 -3.33 -46.88 -7.65
CA ARG A 13 -2.48 -45.76 -7.27
C ARG A 13 -3.13 -45.21 -6.02
N GLN A 14 -2.45 -45.37 -4.89
CA GLN A 14 -2.83 -44.75 -3.63
C GLN A 14 -2.91 -43.25 -3.91
N GLN A 15 -4.12 -42.77 -4.19
CA GLN A 15 -4.39 -41.36 -4.30
C GLN A 15 -4.27 -40.82 -2.88
N THR A 16 -3.17 -40.13 -2.64
CA THR A 16 -2.91 -39.48 -1.36
C THR A 16 -3.97 -38.42 -1.14
N ASP A 17 -4.78 -38.61 -0.11
CA ASP A 17 -5.74 -37.65 0.41
C ASP A 17 -5.00 -36.50 1.12
N PHE A 18 -4.19 -35.77 0.35
CA PHE A 18 -3.37 -34.68 0.86
C PHE A 18 -3.86 -33.37 0.25
N ARG A 19 -4.70 -32.70 1.04
CA ARG A 19 -5.06 -31.27 0.95
C ARG A 19 -6.14 -30.92 -0.08
N ARG A 20 -7.41 -31.15 0.30
CA ARG A 20 -8.45 -30.16 -0.01
C ARG A 20 -8.07 -28.84 0.66
N ARG A 21 -7.39 -27.98 -0.11
CA ARG A 21 -6.98 -26.64 0.29
C ARG A 21 -8.25 -25.86 0.66
N THR A 22 -8.46 -25.57 1.93
CA THR A 22 -9.50 -24.66 2.44
C THR A 22 -9.11 -23.22 2.09
N LEU A 23 -9.10 -22.90 0.79
CA LEU A 23 -8.95 -21.53 0.34
C LEU A 23 -10.31 -20.84 0.50
N LEU A 24 -10.36 -19.88 1.42
CA LEU A 24 -11.45 -18.91 1.48
C LEU A 24 -11.64 -18.27 0.09
N PRO A 25 -12.86 -17.94 -0.33
CA PRO A 25 -13.11 -17.33 -1.64
C PRO A 25 -12.23 -16.09 -1.93
N SER A 26 -11.83 -15.36 -0.87
CA SER A 26 -10.92 -14.21 -0.97
C SER A 26 -9.52 -14.57 -1.45
N THR A 27 -8.97 -15.72 -1.05
CA THR A 27 -7.61 -16.13 -1.47
C THR A 27 -7.60 -16.65 -2.90
N LEU A 28 -8.71 -17.26 -3.36
CA LEU A 28 -8.88 -17.60 -4.78
C LEU A 28 -9.00 -16.36 -5.66
N ASN A 29 -9.73 -15.34 -5.22
CA ASN A 29 -9.84 -14.09 -5.98
C ASN A 29 -8.49 -13.37 -6.08
N ASN A 30 -7.73 -13.29 -4.98
CA ASN A 30 -6.38 -12.70 -5.01
C ASN A 30 -5.42 -13.48 -5.92
N LEU A 31 -5.45 -14.81 -5.89
CA LEU A 31 -4.60 -15.63 -6.75
C LEU A 31 -4.99 -15.49 -8.23
N ARG A 32 -6.29 -15.39 -8.52
CA ARG A 32 -6.77 -15.19 -9.89
C ARG A 32 -6.42 -13.81 -10.43
N ASN A 33 -6.54 -12.77 -9.61
CA ASN A 33 -6.18 -11.40 -9.97
C ASN A 33 -4.66 -11.25 -10.18
N ALA A 34 -3.85 -11.95 -9.39
CA ALA A 34 -2.41 -12.05 -9.59
C ALA A 34 -2.05 -12.79 -10.90
N SER A 35 -2.81 -13.82 -11.27
CA SER A 35 -2.55 -14.61 -12.48
C SER A 35 -3.01 -13.96 -13.79
N SER A 36 -4.00 -13.06 -13.76
CA SER A 36 -4.58 -12.45 -14.98
C SER A 36 -3.91 -11.15 -15.40
N SER A 37 -3.14 -10.50 -14.53
CA SER A 37 -2.67 -9.13 -14.75
C SER A 37 -1.14 -8.99 -14.80
N GLY A 38 -0.39 -10.08 -14.58
CA GLY A 38 1.04 -10.01 -14.26
C GLY A 38 2.01 -10.70 -15.22
N LEU A 39 1.58 -11.20 -16.39
CA LEU A 39 2.47 -11.98 -17.26
C LEU A 39 3.20 -11.17 -18.34
N ASP A 40 2.95 -9.86 -18.46
CA ASP A 40 3.50 -9.03 -19.55
C ASP A 40 4.06 -7.67 -19.07
N LEU A 41 4.20 -7.48 -17.76
CA LEU A 41 4.77 -6.26 -17.16
C LEU A 41 6.19 -6.54 -16.69
N THR A 42 7.07 -5.56 -16.87
CA THR A 42 8.38 -5.62 -16.21
C THR A 42 8.19 -5.62 -14.69
N SER A 43 9.09 -6.27 -13.94
CA SER A 43 8.96 -6.42 -12.49
C SER A 43 8.78 -5.07 -11.78
N ASP A 44 9.47 -4.04 -12.27
CA ASP A 44 9.40 -2.68 -11.72
C ASP A 44 8.04 -2.02 -11.99
N GLU A 45 7.51 -2.10 -13.22
CA GLU A 45 6.18 -1.57 -13.56
C GLU A 45 5.04 -2.26 -12.77
N TYR A 46 5.21 -3.53 -12.42
CA TYR A 46 4.26 -4.25 -11.58
C TYR A 46 4.29 -3.72 -10.14
N LEU A 47 5.48 -3.48 -9.58
CA LEU A 47 5.65 -2.94 -8.23
C LEU A 47 5.11 -1.50 -8.15
N ASP A 48 5.38 -0.66 -9.16
CA ASP A 48 4.86 0.71 -9.22
C ASP A 48 3.33 0.74 -9.23
N LYS A 49 2.70 -0.13 -10.03
CA LYS A 49 1.24 -0.27 -10.05
C LYS A 49 0.67 -0.74 -8.72
N GLN A 50 1.35 -1.67 -8.05
CA GLN A 50 0.92 -2.12 -6.73
C GLN A 50 1.05 -1.01 -5.69
N GLU A 51 2.13 -0.23 -5.73
CA GLU A 51 2.31 0.94 -4.85
C GLU A 51 1.20 1.97 -5.09
N GLU A 52 0.92 2.31 -6.35
CA GLU A 52 -0.13 3.28 -6.70
C GLU A 52 -1.51 2.80 -6.24
N GLU A 53 -1.86 1.52 -6.44
CA GLU A 53 -3.12 0.96 -5.95
C GLU A 53 -3.21 0.97 -4.42
N LEU A 54 -2.12 0.63 -3.72
CA LEU A 54 -2.08 0.70 -2.26
C LEU A 54 -2.26 2.14 -1.75
N ASN A 55 -1.58 3.11 -2.36
CA ASN A 55 -1.74 4.53 -2.06
C ASN A 55 -3.16 5.01 -2.31
N ARG A 56 -3.74 4.64 -3.47
CA ARG A 56 -5.12 4.97 -3.81
C ARG A 56 -6.13 4.45 -2.79
N VAL A 57 -5.96 3.21 -2.32
CA VAL A 57 -6.83 2.62 -1.31
C VAL A 57 -6.66 3.33 0.03
N VAL A 58 -5.43 3.69 0.42
CA VAL A 58 -5.17 4.47 1.64
C VAL A 58 -5.86 5.83 1.56
N ASP A 59 -5.65 6.56 0.48
CA ASP A 59 -6.24 7.89 0.27
C ASP A 59 -7.76 7.84 0.33
N GLN A 60 -8.38 6.87 -0.34
CA GLN A 60 -9.83 6.70 -0.33
C GLN A 60 -10.38 6.43 1.08
N ASN A 61 -9.70 5.61 1.88
CA ASN A 61 -10.15 5.31 3.24
C ASN A 61 -9.92 6.48 4.20
N VAL A 62 -8.83 7.22 4.04
CA VAL A 62 -8.55 8.44 4.81
C VAL A 62 -9.55 9.54 4.46
N GLU A 63 -9.85 9.75 3.18
CA GLU A 63 -10.87 10.70 2.72
C GLU A 63 -12.24 10.37 3.31
N GLN A 64 -12.66 9.10 3.26
CA GLN A 64 -13.91 8.64 3.88
C GLN A 64 -13.95 8.90 5.38
N LEU A 65 -12.83 8.77 6.08
CA LEU A 65 -12.73 9.04 7.51
C LEU A 65 -12.85 10.54 7.81
N VAL A 66 -12.14 11.38 7.06
CA VAL A 66 -12.15 12.84 7.23
C VAL A 66 -13.51 13.43 6.89
N GLU A 67 -14.11 13.02 5.77
CA GLU A 67 -15.47 13.44 5.39
C GLU A 67 -16.51 12.87 6.38
N GLY A 68 -16.29 11.64 6.82
CA GLY A 68 -16.83 11.03 8.05
C GLY A 68 -17.01 12.01 9.21
N MET A 69 -15.87 12.52 9.68
CA MET A 69 -15.81 13.40 10.83
C MET A 69 -16.47 14.75 10.59
N LYS A 70 -16.29 15.34 9.40
CA LYS A 70 -16.93 16.63 9.06
C LYS A 70 -18.45 16.54 9.14
N ASP A 71 -19.03 15.48 8.57
CA ASP A 71 -20.47 15.24 8.62
C ASP A 71 -20.98 15.05 10.05
N LEU A 72 -20.24 14.31 10.88
CA LEU A 72 -20.61 14.13 12.29
C LEU A 72 -20.55 15.45 13.08
N VAL A 73 -19.53 16.27 12.84
CA VAL A 73 -19.44 17.60 13.46
C VAL A 73 -20.59 18.49 12.99
N ALA A 74 -20.95 18.44 11.70
CA ALA A 74 -22.11 19.17 11.18
C ALA A 74 -23.43 18.71 11.81
N LEU A 75 -23.62 17.40 12.01
CA LEU A 75 -24.80 16.83 12.66
C LEU A 75 -24.87 17.17 14.16
N ALA A 76 -23.72 17.27 14.83
CA ALA A 76 -23.60 17.61 16.24
C ALA A 76 -23.89 19.10 16.53
N ARG A 77 -23.80 19.98 15.52
CA ARG A 77 -24.22 21.38 15.66
C ARG A 77 -25.74 21.45 15.79
N ILE A 78 -26.18 21.67 17.02
CA ILE A 78 -27.58 21.89 17.36
C ILE A 78 -27.69 23.31 17.92
N ASP A 79 -28.59 24.10 17.36
CA ASP A 79 -28.94 25.40 17.92
C ASP A 79 -29.86 25.16 19.13
N PRO A 80 -29.44 25.51 20.36
CA PRO A 80 -30.26 25.32 21.55
C PRO A 80 -31.52 26.20 21.56
N ALA A 81 -31.57 27.28 20.76
CA ALA A 81 -32.72 28.16 20.67
C ALA A 81 -33.86 27.59 19.82
N HIS A 82 -33.56 26.68 18.88
CA HIS A 82 -34.54 26.06 17.98
C HIS A 82 -34.30 24.55 17.89
N PRO A 83 -34.73 23.77 18.89
CA PRO A 83 -34.55 22.33 18.86
C PRO A 83 -35.27 21.72 17.64
N PRO A 84 -34.61 20.81 16.91
CA PRO A 84 -35.18 20.19 15.72
C PRO A 84 -36.43 19.36 16.06
N HIS A 85 -37.38 19.31 15.11
CA HIS A 85 -38.58 18.48 15.22
C HIS A 85 -38.21 17.01 15.52
N PRO A 86 -38.99 16.26 16.32
CA PRO A 86 -38.65 14.90 16.74
C PRO A 86 -38.26 13.94 15.60
N SER A 87 -38.91 14.05 14.44
CA SER A 87 -38.55 13.28 13.24
C SER A 87 -37.16 13.63 12.71
N ALA A 88 -36.79 14.91 12.68
CA ALA A 88 -35.47 15.37 12.27
C ALA A 88 -34.39 14.90 13.25
N SER A 89 -34.68 14.88 14.55
CA SER A 89 -33.78 14.33 15.58
C SER A 89 -33.53 12.84 15.41
N ALA A 90 -34.58 12.06 15.10
CA ALA A 90 -34.44 10.63 14.81
C ALA A 90 -33.61 10.36 13.54
N HIS A 91 -33.84 11.14 12.47
CA HIS A 91 -33.03 11.05 11.25
C HIS A 91 -31.56 11.40 11.52
N ARG A 92 -31.27 12.46 12.27
CA ARG A 92 -29.89 12.83 12.64
C ARG A 92 -29.19 11.72 13.44
N ALA A 93 -29.87 11.10 14.40
CA ALA A 93 -29.33 10.00 15.18
C ALA A 93 -29.00 8.79 14.30
N LEU A 94 -29.90 8.42 13.37
CA LEU A 94 -29.67 7.36 12.40
C LEU A 94 -28.48 7.68 11.49
N THR A 95 -28.43 8.89 10.91
CA THR A 95 -27.34 9.30 10.02
C THR A 95 -26.00 9.31 10.73
N SER A 96 -25.95 9.77 11.98
CA SER A 96 -24.76 9.72 12.83
C SER A 96 -24.28 8.27 13.05
N SER A 97 -25.20 7.36 13.38
CA SER A 97 -24.90 5.93 13.55
C SER A 97 -24.38 5.28 12.26
N LEU A 98 -25.04 5.53 11.12
CA LEU A 98 -24.60 4.97 9.83
C LEU A 98 -23.24 5.52 9.42
N LYS A 99 -22.98 6.81 9.64
CA LYS A 99 -21.70 7.44 9.31
C LYS A 99 -20.57 6.90 10.18
N THR A 100 -20.79 6.74 11.49
CA THR A 100 -19.80 6.14 12.39
C THR A 100 -19.49 4.68 12.02
N GLN A 101 -20.50 3.90 11.63
CA GLN A 101 -20.29 2.53 11.12
C GLN A 101 -19.46 2.53 9.84
N GLN A 102 -19.72 3.44 8.89
CA GLN A 102 -18.92 3.55 7.68
C GLN A 102 -17.46 3.90 7.99
N MET A 103 -17.23 4.89 8.87
CA MET A 103 -15.89 5.26 9.32
C MET A 103 -15.15 4.09 9.99
N LEU A 104 -15.85 3.31 10.81
CA LEU A 104 -15.29 2.12 11.45
C LEU A 104 -14.84 1.08 10.42
N ARG A 105 -15.60 0.89 9.34
CA ARG A 105 -15.21 0.01 8.23
C ARG A 105 -13.94 0.52 7.53
N SER A 106 -13.86 1.81 7.24
CA SER A 106 -12.67 2.42 6.61
C SER A 106 -11.44 2.30 7.52
N ALA A 107 -11.59 2.49 8.83
CA ALA A 107 -10.51 2.30 9.81
C ALA A 107 -10.05 0.82 9.88
N HIS A 108 -10.99 -0.14 9.85
CA HIS A 108 -10.64 -1.55 9.78
C HIS A 108 -9.95 -1.92 8.46
N ALA A 109 -10.34 -1.30 7.34
CA ALA A 109 -9.66 -1.49 6.06
C ALA A 109 -8.20 -1.01 6.13
N LEU A 110 -7.95 0.17 6.70
CA LEU A 110 -6.59 0.68 6.94
C LEU A 110 -5.77 -0.23 7.86
N LEU A 111 -6.38 -0.78 8.91
CA LEU A 111 -5.71 -1.75 9.77
C LEU A 111 -5.36 -3.04 9.01
N GLY A 112 -6.26 -3.50 8.14
CA GLY A 112 -6.03 -4.62 7.23
C GLY A 112 -4.83 -4.36 6.31
N LEU A 113 -4.77 -3.18 5.69
CA LEU A 113 -3.65 -2.75 4.85
C LEU A 113 -2.33 -2.66 5.62
N ALA A 114 -2.36 -2.12 6.84
CA ALA A 114 -1.17 -2.07 7.68
C ALA A 114 -0.63 -3.48 7.99
N ASN A 115 -1.52 -4.44 8.20
CA ASN A 115 -1.12 -5.83 8.37
C ASN A 115 -0.55 -6.43 7.07
N THR A 116 -1.15 -6.17 5.91
CA THR A 116 -0.60 -6.66 4.63
C THR A 116 0.76 -6.06 4.32
N LEU A 117 0.98 -4.78 4.61
CA LEU A 117 2.29 -4.12 4.46
C LEU A 117 3.34 -4.71 5.40
N LYS A 118 2.97 -5.00 6.65
CA LYS A 118 3.87 -5.70 7.59
C LYS A 118 4.25 -7.09 7.09
N LEU A 119 3.30 -7.84 6.54
CA LEU A 119 3.57 -9.15 5.95
C LEU A 119 4.43 -9.02 4.69
N LEU A 120 4.17 -8.04 3.82
CA LEU A 120 4.99 -7.78 2.64
C LEU A 120 6.43 -7.44 3.04
N HIS A 121 6.62 -6.68 4.11
CA HIS A 121 7.95 -6.38 4.64
C HIS A 121 8.62 -7.63 5.24
N LEU A 122 7.88 -8.46 5.99
CA LEU A 122 8.41 -9.67 6.61
C LEU A 122 8.81 -10.73 5.56
N PHE A 123 8.03 -10.87 4.50
CA PHE A 123 8.30 -11.79 3.39
C PHE A 123 9.16 -11.16 2.29
N GLY A 124 9.37 -9.85 2.35
CA GLY A 124 10.25 -9.13 1.45
C GLY A 124 11.69 -9.58 1.68
N ASP A 125 12.37 -9.89 0.60
CA ASP A 125 13.78 -10.25 0.63
C ASP A 125 14.59 -9.05 1.14
N GLN A 126 15.10 -9.16 2.37
CA GLN A 126 15.85 -8.08 3.01
C GLN A 126 17.17 -7.82 2.28
N GLU A 127 17.73 -8.84 1.61
CA GLU A 127 18.98 -8.72 0.86
C GLU A 127 18.81 -7.75 -0.32
N ALA A 128 17.71 -7.85 -1.08
CA ALA A 128 17.39 -6.91 -2.15
C ALA A 128 17.14 -5.48 -1.61
N GLY A 129 16.52 -5.36 -0.44
CA GLY A 129 16.29 -4.07 0.23
C GLY A 129 17.58 -3.39 0.65
N ASP A 130 18.53 -4.15 1.21
CA ASP A 130 19.83 -3.64 1.63
C ASP A 130 20.69 -3.24 0.43
N GLU A 131 20.67 -4.00 -0.66
CA GLU A 131 21.39 -3.65 -1.91
C GLU A 131 20.87 -2.35 -2.54
N VAL A 132 19.55 -2.19 -2.63
CA VAL A 132 18.91 -0.97 -3.15
C VAL A 132 19.24 0.22 -2.25
N ARG A 133 19.19 0.03 -0.93
CA ARG A 133 19.52 1.07 0.06
C ARG A 133 20.98 1.48 -0.02
N GLU A 134 21.90 0.53 -0.16
CA GLU A 134 23.33 0.78 -0.30
C GLU A 134 23.64 1.47 -1.64
N ARG A 135 22.95 1.09 -2.73
CA ARG A 135 23.05 1.79 -4.02
C ARG A 135 22.59 3.25 -3.91
N ARG A 136 21.43 3.50 -3.29
CA ARG A 136 20.92 4.86 -3.05
C ARG A 136 21.86 5.69 -2.17
N GLU A 137 22.46 5.07 -1.15
CA GLU A 137 23.42 5.74 -0.26
C GLU A 137 24.70 6.13 -1.01
N ARG A 138 25.19 5.27 -1.91
CA ARG A 138 26.33 5.58 -2.80
C ARG A 138 26.01 6.78 -3.69
N GLU A 139 24.85 6.78 -4.36
CA GLU A 139 24.41 7.88 -5.22
C GLU A 139 24.35 9.23 -4.47
N LEU A 140 23.77 9.24 -3.27
CA LEU A 140 23.69 10.44 -2.44
C LEU A 140 25.06 10.92 -1.97
N ARG A 141 25.98 10.00 -1.62
CA ARG A 141 27.36 10.38 -1.26
C ARG A 141 28.08 11.03 -2.44
N ASP A 142 27.89 10.51 -3.65
CA ASP A 142 28.48 11.07 -4.87
C ASP A 142 27.88 12.45 -5.19
N GLU A 143 26.58 12.62 -5.01
CA GLU A 143 25.91 13.92 -5.18
C GLU A 143 26.39 14.94 -4.15
N ILE A 144 26.52 14.55 -2.87
CA ILE A 144 27.11 15.40 -1.82
C ILE A 144 28.55 15.77 -2.18
N ALA A 145 29.36 14.83 -2.66
CA ALA A 145 30.74 15.10 -3.07
C ALA A 145 30.79 16.06 -4.26
N ARG A 146 29.86 15.94 -5.21
CA ARG A 146 29.72 16.87 -6.34
C ARG A 146 29.29 18.27 -5.87
N LEU A 147 28.30 18.35 -4.99
CA LEU A 147 27.81 19.62 -4.44
C LEU A 147 28.88 20.32 -3.59
N LYS A 148 29.64 19.57 -2.78
CA LYS A 148 30.78 20.12 -2.02
C LYS A 148 31.85 20.69 -2.93
N ARG A 149 32.21 19.98 -4.02
CA ARG A 149 33.16 20.48 -5.03
C ARG A 149 32.67 21.77 -5.68
N ARG A 150 31.39 21.81 -6.08
CA ARG A 150 30.79 23.02 -6.68
C ARG A 150 30.73 24.19 -5.69
N ALA A 151 30.44 23.92 -4.43
CA ALA A 151 30.47 24.95 -3.38
C ALA A 151 31.87 25.48 -3.12
N SER A 152 32.90 24.61 -3.14
CA SER A 152 34.30 25.05 -2.99
C SER A 152 34.80 25.86 -4.19
N GLU A 153 34.37 25.55 -5.41
CA GLU A 153 34.68 26.32 -6.62
C GLU A 153 34.11 27.73 -6.53
N LEU A 154 32.83 27.86 -6.15
CA LEU A 154 32.17 29.15 -5.97
C LEU A 154 32.74 29.97 -4.80
N ALA A 155 33.17 29.30 -3.72
CA ALA A 155 33.83 29.95 -2.59
C ALA A 155 35.27 30.38 -2.93
N GLY A 156 35.97 29.64 -3.79
CA GLY A 156 37.29 29.99 -4.33
C GLY A 156 37.23 31.21 -5.25
N GLU A 157 36.25 31.27 -6.15
CA GLU A 157 35.99 32.46 -6.98
C GLU A 157 35.60 33.69 -6.14
N GLY A 158 34.92 33.49 -5.01
CA GLY A 158 34.60 34.57 -4.06
C GLY A 158 35.80 35.08 -3.25
N ALA A 159 36.83 34.26 -3.03
CA ALA A 159 38.05 34.64 -2.31
C ALA A 159 39.06 35.38 -3.20
N ASP A 160 39.16 35.00 -4.49
CA ASP A 160 40.05 35.67 -5.45
C ASP A 160 39.51 37.05 -5.91
N GLY A 161 38.21 37.31 -5.77
CA GLY A 161 37.59 38.61 -6.08
C GLY A 161 37.84 39.73 -5.04
N LEU A 162 38.34 39.40 -3.85
CA LEU A 162 38.59 40.37 -2.76
C LEU A 162 40.08 40.66 -2.51
N GLY A 163 40.99 39.98 -3.20
CA GLY A 163 42.45 40.13 -3.04
C GLY A 163 43.15 41.08 -4.02
N ALA A 164 42.45 41.59 -5.05
CA ALA A 164 43.06 42.34 -6.15
C ALA A 164 42.78 43.86 -6.15
N ALA A 165 42.46 44.45 -5.00
CA ALA A 165 42.32 45.91 -4.85
C ALA A 165 43.45 46.51 -3.98
N ALA A 166 44.48 46.98 -4.69
CA ALA A 166 45.44 48.05 -4.36
C ALA A 166 46.51 47.84 -3.27
N PRO A 167 47.80 47.96 -3.65
CA PRO A 167 48.80 48.68 -2.86
C PRO A 167 48.99 50.11 -3.42
N LEU A 168 48.98 51.11 -2.54
CA LEU A 168 49.65 52.40 -2.73
C LEU A 168 51.07 52.30 -2.18
#